data_AF-A0A947HUU0-F1
#
_entry.id   AF-A0A947HUU0-F1
#
_cell.length_a   1.000
_cell.length_b   1.000
_cell.length_c   1.000
_cell.angle_alpha   90.00
_cell.angle_beta   90.00
_cell.angle_gamma   90.00
#
_symmetry.space_group_name_H-M   'P 1'
#
loop_
_entity.id
_entity.type
_entity.pdbx_description
1 polymer ?
#
loop_
_entity_poly.entity_id
_entity_poly.type
_entity_poly.pdbx_seq_one_letter_code
_entity_poly.pdbx_strand_id
1 'polypeptide(L)'
;MAANTVAAAGATLAIMAGAAALSIATWWARGGPRVVALRAIRLAAPLALMGVAHLVFMGALAHVVAAGSNSRYGFTAVAAIGTALALGAMVLIHGVAPGFANGLCRTLLVALVPVVAAVHGAPGTSTPREQLDAAWGAPARQLLDTGCTHVLGTGAHVWPTVFVALLLESHDDRAAATRGPWGLEFRDGPTSHLWRGWPRESFRIAFLREDARWVLDTLPRERSLGVLELVETKPHIEVYRLLPAGE
;
A
#
# COMPACT_ATOMS: atom_id res chain seq x y z
N MET A 1 -12.58 12.48 -4.95
CA MET A 1 -12.20 11.08 -4.62
C MET A 1 -13.32 10.34 -3.88
N ALA A 2 -13.84 10.90 -2.77
CA ALA A 2 -14.98 10.33 -2.03
C ALA A 2 -16.22 10.03 -2.90
N ALA A 3 -16.54 10.90 -3.87
CA ALA A 3 -17.66 10.70 -4.80
C ALA A 3 -17.50 9.45 -5.68
N ASN A 4 -16.26 9.12 -6.10
CA ASN A 4 -16.01 7.96 -6.96
C ASN A 4 -16.07 6.64 -6.16
N THR A 5 -15.66 6.67 -4.89
CA THR A 5 -15.78 5.52 -3.99
C THR A 5 -17.24 5.23 -3.63
N VAL A 6 -18.05 6.27 -3.40
CA VAL A 6 -19.49 6.11 -3.15
C VAL A 6 -20.20 5.57 -4.40
N ALA A 7 -19.85 6.08 -5.59
CA ALA A 7 -20.41 5.58 -6.85
C ALA A 7 -20.04 4.10 -7.11
N ALA A 8 -18.79 3.71 -6.85
CA ALA A 8 -18.34 2.32 -6.99
C ALA A 8 -19.05 1.38 -6.01
N ALA A 9 -19.19 1.77 -4.74
CA ALA A 9 -19.92 1.01 -3.75
C ALA A 9 -21.41 0.86 -4.12
N GLY A 10 -22.03 1.93 -4.62
CA GLY A 10 -23.41 1.91 -5.12
C GLY A 10 -23.60 0.97 -6.30
N ALA A 11 -22.66 0.95 -7.26
CA ALA A 11 -22.69 0.03 -8.39
C ALA A 11 -22.54 -1.44 -7.96
N THR A 12 -21.63 -1.74 -7.03
CA THR A 12 -21.47 -3.10 -6.49
C THR A 12 -22.72 -3.57 -5.74
N LEU A 13 -23.35 -2.70 -4.94
CA LEU A 13 -24.63 -3.00 -4.28
C LEU A 13 -25.76 -3.24 -5.27
N ALA A 14 -25.85 -2.45 -6.35
CA ALA A 14 -26.86 -2.63 -7.39
C ALA A 14 -26.67 -3.96 -8.14
N ILE A 15 -25.43 -4.36 -8.44
CA ILE A 15 -25.11 -5.65 -9.06
C ILE A 15 -25.50 -6.81 -8.13
N MET A 16 -25.16 -6.71 -6.83
CA MET A 16 -25.53 -7.73 -5.83
C MET A 16 -27.05 -7.83 -5.67
N ALA A 17 -27.77 -6.71 -5.64
CA ALA A 17 -29.22 -6.67 -5.57
C ALA A 17 -29.87 -7.26 -6.83
N GLY A 18 -29.34 -6.95 -8.01
CA GLY A 18 -29.80 -7.53 -9.28
C GLY A 18 -29.59 -9.04 -9.34
N ALA A 19 -28.43 -9.54 -8.91
CA ALA A 19 -28.15 -10.98 -8.84
C ALA A 19 -29.07 -11.70 -7.84
N ALA A 20 -29.36 -11.08 -6.69
CA ALA A 20 -30.31 -11.60 -5.71
C ALA A 20 -31.74 -11.64 -6.28
N ALA A 21 -32.20 -10.57 -6.94
CA ALA A 21 -33.51 -10.50 -7.56
C ALA A 21 -33.68 -11.56 -8.67
N LEU A 22 -32.67 -11.76 -9.52
CA LEU A 22 -32.67 -12.79 -10.56
C LEU A 22 -32.72 -14.21 -9.97
N SER A 23 -32.04 -14.43 -8.84
CA SER A 23 -32.06 -15.70 -8.10
C SER A 23 -33.43 -15.98 -7.48
N ILE A 24 -34.13 -14.95 -6.99
CA ILE A 24 -35.51 -15.06 -6.46
C ILE A 24 -36.52 -15.29 -7.59
N ALA A 25 -36.37 -14.60 -8.73
CA ALA A 25 -37.22 -14.80 -9.90
C ALA A 25 -37.09 -16.22 -10.47
N THR A 26 -35.86 -16.75 -10.52
CA THR A 26 -35.62 -18.15 -10.92
C THR A 26 -36.07 -19.17 -9.87
N TRP A 27 -36.16 -18.79 -8.58
CA TRP A 27 -36.79 -19.58 -7.51
C TRP A 27 -38.31 -19.72 -7.71
N TRP A 28 -39.00 -18.63 -8.06
CA TRP A 28 -40.43 -18.65 -8.38
C TRP A 28 -40.76 -19.53 -9.59
N ALA A 29 -39.90 -19.52 -10.61
CA ALA A 29 -40.16 -20.22 -11.87
C ALA A 29 -40.00 -21.75 -11.82
N ARG A 30 -39.35 -22.33 -10.79
CA ARG A 30 -38.91 -23.75 -10.80
C ARG A 30 -39.54 -24.69 -9.76
N GLY A 31 -40.52 -24.22 -8.98
CA GLY A 31 -41.56 -25.10 -8.38
C GLY A 31 -41.13 -26.22 -7.41
N GLY A 32 -40.12 -26.03 -6.55
CA GLY A 32 -39.75 -27.03 -5.53
C GLY A 32 -39.09 -26.45 -4.26
N PRO A 33 -39.78 -26.35 -3.11
CA PRO A 33 -39.36 -25.46 -2.01
C PRO A 33 -38.09 -25.91 -1.26
N ARG A 34 -37.84 -27.21 -1.10
CA ARG A 34 -36.71 -27.70 -0.26
C ARG A 34 -35.37 -27.79 -0.98
N VAL A 35 -35.34 -28.36 -2.18
CA VAL A 35 -34.09 -28.49 -2.97
C VAL A 35 -33.59 -27.12 -3.42
N VAL A 36 -34.51 -26.21 -3.73
CA VAL A 36 -34.15 -24.86 -4.16
C VAL A 36 -33.75 -23.97 -2.97
N ALA A 37 -34.34 -24.13 -1.78
CA ALA A 37 -33.87 -23.41 -0.58
C ALA A 37 -32.44 -23.79 -0.17
N LEU A 38 -32.09 -25.09 -0.22
CA LEU A 38 -30.72 -25.54 0.04
C LEU A 38 -29.73 -25.03 -1.02
N ARG A 39 -30.15 -24.95 -2.29
CA ARG A 39 -29.33 -24.32 -3.35
C ARG A 39 -29.20 -22.81 -3.13
N ALA A 40 -30.28 -22.11 -2.78
CA ALA A 40 -30.25 -20.68 -2.50
C ALA A 40 -29.32 -20.34 -1.33
N ILE A 41 -29.34 -21.12 -0.23
CA ILE A 41 -28.43 -20.94 0.90
C ILE A 41 -26.98 -21.22 0.49
N ARG A 42 -26.73 -22.27 -0.29
CA ARG A 42 -25.39 -22.60 -0.82
C ARG A 42 -24.83 -21.53 -1.77
N LEU A 43 -25.69 -20.75 -2.43
CA LEU A 43 -25.31 -19.62 -3.28
C LEU A 43 -25.18 -18.31 -2.49
N ALA A 44 -26.04 -18.10 -1.49
CA ALA A 44 -26.05 -16.89 -0.67
C ALA A 44 -24.82 -16.79 0.24
N ALA A 45 -24.37 -17.90 0.84
CA ALA A 45 -23.20 -17.93 1.72
C ALA A 45 -21.91 -17.43 1.06
N PRO A 46 -21.49 -17.92 -0.12
CA PRO A 46 -20.32 -17.39 -0.80
C PRO A 46 -20.52 -15.95 -1.25
N LEU A 47 -21.67 -15.55 -1.79
CA LEU A 47 -21.95 -14.15 -2.15
C LEU A 47 -21.83 -13.21 -0.95
N ALA A 48 -22.34 -13.61 0.21
CA ALA A 48 -22.19 -12.85 1.45
C ALA A 48 -20.73 -12.76 1.89
N LEU A 49 -19.98 -13.87 1.87
CA LEU A 49 -18.55 -13.89 2.19
C LEU A 49 -17.76 -12.98 1.24
N MET A 50 -18.13 -12.94 -0.04
CA MET A 50 -17.53 -12.11 -1.06
C MET A 50 -17.82 -10.62 -0.83
N GLY A 51 -19.06 -10.29 -0.43
CA GLY A 51 -19.42 -8.94 0.01
C GLY A 51 -18.63 -8.49 1.24
N VAL A 52 -18.47 -9.35 2.24
CA VAL A 52 -17.65 -9.07 3.43
C VAL A 52 -16.19 -8.87 3.05
N ALA A 53 -15.61 -9.75 2.23
CA ALA A 53 -14.24 -9.63 1.75
C ALA A 53 -14.02 -8.31 0.99
N HIS A 54 -14.97 -7.91 0.14
CA HIS A 54 -14.93 -6.63 -0.56
C HIS A 54 -15.01 -5.44 0.41
N LEU A 55 -15.89 -5.48 1.42
CA LEU A 55 -16.00 -4.42 2.42
C LEU A 55 -14.72 -4.28 3.26
N VAL A 56 -14.15 -5.40 3.74
CA VAL A 56 -12.87 -5.41 4.46
C VAL A 56 -11.77 -4.82 3.58
N PHE A 57 -11.74 -5.21 2.31
CA PHE A 57 -10.78 -4.68 1.35
C PHE A 57 -10.96 -3.18 1.09
N MET A 58 -12.19 -2.69 0.93
CA MET A 58 -12.49 -1.26 0.77
C MET A 58 -12.13 -0.46 2.03
N GLY A 59 -12.31 -1.04 3.22
CA GLY A 59 -11.85 -0.45 4.49
C GLY A 59 -10.33 -0.34 4.55
N ALA A 60 -9.62 -1.42 4.21
CA ALA A 60 -8.15 -1.41 4.10
C ALA A 60 -7.69 -0.39 3.04
N LEU A 61 -8.39 -0.30 1.91
CA LEU A 61 -8.09 0.67 0.87
C LEU A 61 -8.31 2.11 1.34
N ALA A 62 -9.41 2.39 2.05
CA ALA A 62 -9.66 3.71 2.62
C ALA A 62 -8.54 4.13 3.59
N HIS A 63 -8.00 3.18 4.35
CA HIS A 63 -6.82 3.40 5.18
C HIS A 63 -5.57 3.70 4.33
N VAL A 64 -5.32 2.94 3.25
CA VAL A 64 -4.22 3.21 2.29
C VAL A 64 -4.38 4.54 1.56
N VAL A 65 -5.62 4.97 1.26
CA VAL A 65 -5.95 6.28 0.68
C VAL A 65 -5.69 7.40 1.68
N ALA A 66 -6.05 7.21 2.95
CA ALA A 66 -5.78 8.18 4.02
C ALA A 66 -4.27 8.29 4.30
N ALA A 67 -3.56 7.16 4.28
CA ALA A 67 -2.10 7.08 4.23
C ALA A 67 -1.52 7.50 2.87
N GLY A 68 -2.38 7.89 1.93
CA GLY A 68 -2.17 8.39 0.56
C GLY A 68 -1.01 7.79 -0.23
N SER A 69 -0.78 6.50 -0.08
CA SER A 69 0.12 5.70 -0.92
C SER A 69 -0.50 5.39 -2.29
N ASN A 70 -1.28 6.33 -2.83
CA ASN A 70 -2.47 6.00 -3.61
C ASN A 70 -2.45 6.63 -5.00
N SER A 71 -2.15 5.84 -6.03
CA SER A 71 -3.22 5.50 -6.97
C SER A 71 -3.01 4.17 -7.71
N ARG A 72 -1.78 3.63 -7.71
CA ARG A 72 -1.41 2.50 -8.59
C ARG A 72 -1.86 1.13 -8.09
N TYR A 73 -1.89 0.93 -6.78
CA TYR A 73 -2.22 -0.39 -6.19
C TYR A 73 -3.71 -0.54 -5.87
N GLY A 74 -4.39 0.56 -5.57
CA GLY A 74 -5.79 0.54 -5.15
C GLY A 74 -6.74 0.11 -6.25
N PHE A 75 -6.65 0.73 -7.43
CA PHE A 75 -7.60 0.45 -8.52
C PHE A 75 -7.46 -0.98 -9.06
N THR A 76 -6.22 -1.44 -9.24
CA THR A 76 -5.91 -2.77 -9.78
C THR A 76 -6.32 -3.89 -8.82
N ALA A 77 -6.13 -3.69 -7.50
CA ALA A 77 -6.55 -4.66 -6.50
C ALA A 77 -8.08 -4.69 -6.30
N VAL A 78 -8.77 -3.53 -6.33
CA VAL A 78 -10.26 -3.49 -6.35
C VAL A 78 -10.80 -4.22 -7.58
N ALA A 79 -10.25 -3.95 -8.76
CA ALA A 79 -10.70 -4.55 -10.01
C ALA A 79 -10.43 -6.07 -10.04
N ALA A 80 -9.25 -6.52 -9.60
CA ALA A 80 -8.89 -7.93 -9.55
C ALA A 80 -9.78 -8.71 -8.56
N ILE A 81 -10.00 -8.17 -7.35
CA ILE A 81 -10.89 -8.79 -6.37
C ILE A 81 -12.32 -8.79 -6.90
N GLY A 82 -12.85 -7.66 -7.37
CA GLY A 82 -14.19 -7.58 -7.94
C GLY A 82 -14.41 -8.58 -9.08
N THR A 83 -13.42 -8.75 -9.95
CA THR A 83 -13.45 -9.71 -11.07
C THR A 83 -13.43 -11.16 -10.56
N ALA A 84 -12.54 -11.49 -9.64
CA ALA A 84 -12.48 -12.82 -9.01
C ALA A 84 -13.81 -13.14 -8.29
N LEU A 85 -14.42 -12.13 -7.67
CA LEU A 85 -15.69 -12.31 -6.99
C LEU A 85 -16.85 -12.53 -8.00
N ALA A 86 -16.91 -11.76 -9.09
CA ALA A 86 -17.91 -11.95 -10.12
C ALA A 86 -17.82 -13.34 -10.79
N LEU A 87 -16.61 -13.82 -11.04
CA LEU A 87 -16.36 -15.15 -11.61
C LEU A 87 -16.74 -16.28 -10.66
N GLY A 88 -16.39 -16.16 -9.37
CA GLY A 88 -16.79 -17.15 -8.36
C GLY A 88 -18.32 -17.25 -8.24
N ALA A 89 -19.01 -16.11 -8.27
CA ALA A 89 -20.47 -16.06 -8.27
C ALA A 89 -21.07 -16.72 -9.52
N MET A 90 -20.53 -16.47 -10.72
CA MET A 90 -21.01 -17.11 -11.96
C MET A 90 -20.83 -18.65 -11.92
N VAL A 91 -19.69 -19.14 -11.45
CA VAL A 91 -19.42 -20.58 -11.33
C VAL A 91 -20.44 -21.26 -10.40
N LEU A 92 -20.72 -20.61 -9.28
CA LEU A 92 -21.69 -21.08 -8.30
C LEU A 92 -23.13 -21.10 -8.86
N ILE A 93 -23.58 -19.99 -9.47
CA ILE A 93 -24.95 -19.81 -9.96
C ILE A 93 -25.26 -20.73 -11.15
N HIS A 94 -24.32 -20.91 -12.07
CA HIS A 94 -24.56 -21.66 -13.29
C HIS A 94 -24.19 -23.15 -13.21
N GLY A 95 -23.70 -23.62 -12.06
CA GLY A 95 -23.39 -25.03 -11.85
C GLY A 95 -22.42 -25.55 -12.92
N VAL A 96 -21.45 -24.72 -13.27
CA VAL A 96 -20.55 -24.98 -14.38
C VAL A 96 -19.73 -26.22 -14.03
N ALA A 97 -19.66 -27.21 -14.94
CA ALA A 97 -18.98 -28.47 -14.68
C ALA A 97 -17.59 -28.19 -14.08
N PRO A 98 -17.16 -28.89 -13.00
CA PRO A 98 -15.93 -28.59 -12.29
C PRO A 98 -14.71 -28.45 -13.21
N GLY A 99 -14.67 -29.20 -14.32
CA GLY A 99 -13.64 -29.11 -15.35
C GLY A 99 -13.58 -27.76 -16.08
N PHE A 100 -14.72 -27.14 -16.39
CA PHE A 100 -14.76 -25.84 -17.07
C PHE A 100 -14.46 -24.69 -16.11
N ALA A 101 -14.95 -24.74 -14.87
CA ALA A 101 -14.59 -23.76 -13.85
C ALA A 101 -13.08 -23.79 -13.56
N ASN A 102 -12.50 -24.99 -13.44
CA ASN A 102 -11.05 -25.16 -13.29
C ASN A 102 -10.28 -24.68 -14.52
N GLY A 103 -10.81 -24.92 -15.73
CA GLY A 103 -10.24 -24.40 -16.97
C GLY A 103 -10.22 -22.87 -17.01
N LEU A 104 -11.36 -22.24 -16.73
CA LEU A 104 -11.51 -20.78 -16.72
C LEU A 104 -10.63 -20.13 -15.64
N CYS A 105 -10.63 -20.67 -14.42
CA CYS A 105 -9.75 -20.18 -13.35
C CYS A 105 -8.28 -20.29 -13.75
N ARG A 106 -7.84 -21.40 -14.34
CA ARG A 106 -6.46 -21.55 -14.84
C ARG A 106 -6.15 -20.56 -15.95
N THR A 107 -7.04 -20.39 -16.92
CA THR A 107 -6.86 -19.42 -18.01
C THR A 107 -6.75 -18.00 -17.47
N LEU A 108 -7.58 -17.63 -16.49
CA LEU A 108 -7.52 -16.32 -15.87
C LEU A 108 -6.27 -16.10 -15.03
N LEU A 109 -5.83 -17.12 -14.29
CA LEU A 109 -4.57 -17.06 -13.52
C LEU A 109 -3.37 -16.89 -14.46
N VAL A 110 -3.36 -17.61 -15.58
CA VAL A 110 -2.35 -17.47 -16.64
C VAL A 110 -2.44 -16.11 -17.32
N ALA A 111 -3.64 -15.62 -17.60
CA ALA A 111 -3.86 -14.29 -18.20
C ALA A 111 -3.52 -13.14 -17.24
N LEU A 112 -3.55 -13.38 -15.93
CA LEU A 112 -3.14 -12.39 -14.93
C LEU A 112 -1.64 -12.12 -14.99
N VAL A 113 -0.82 -13.14 -15.30
CA VAL A 113 0.64 -13.03 -15.36
C VAL A 113 1.11 -11.93 -16.32
N PRO A 114 0.71 -11.89 -17.61
CA PRO A 114 1.13 -10.83 -18.53
C PRO A 114 0.54 -9.46 -18.15
N VAL A 115 -0.64 -9.40 -17.54
CA VAL A 115 -1.22 -8.14 -17.05
C VAL A 115 -0.40 -7.58 -15.88
N VAL A 116 -0.06 -8.42 -14.91
CA VAL A 116 0.81 -8.05 -13.79
C VAL A 116 2.19 -7.63 -14.31
N ALA A 117 2.76 -8.37 -15.27
CA ALA A 117 4.04 -8.03 -15.88
C ALA A 117 3.99 -6.71 -16.69
N ALA A 118 2.87 -6.39 -17.35
CA ALA A 118 2.70 -5.14 -18.08
C ALA A 118 2.56 -3.93 -17.13
N VAL A 119 1.94 -4.12 -15.96
CA VAL A 119 1.71 -3.04 -14.98
C VAL A 119 2.93 -2.82 -14.08
N HIS A 120 3.60 -3.90 -13.66
CA HIS A 120 4.68 -3.86 -12.67
C HIS A 120 6.07 -4.13 -13.26
N GLY A 121 6.16 -4.45 -14.55
CA GLY A 121 7.39 -4.90 -15.20
C GLY A 121 7.54 -6.43 -15.16
N ALA A 122 8.32 -6.98 -16.10
CA ALA A 122 8.69 -8.38 -16.06
C ALA A 122 9.56 -8.65 -14.81
N PRO A 123 9.49 -9.87 -14.21
CA PRO A 123 10.40 -10.23 -13.13
C PRO A 123 11.84 -10.02 -13.60
N GLY A 124 12.56 -9.13 -12.91
CA GLY A 124 13.94 -8.80 -13.24
C GLY A 124 14.85 -10.02 -13.09
N THR A 125 15.95 -10.04 -13.84
CA THR A 125 17.00 -11.07 -13.68
C THR A 125 17.92 -10.78 -12.50
N SER A 126 17.87 -9.57 -11.93
CA SER A 126 18.61 -9.25 -10.71
C SER A 126 18.05 -10.03 -9.54
N THR A 127 18.96 -10.48 -8.67
CA THR A 127 18.53 -11.22 -7.49
C THR A 127 17.67 -10.30 -6.62
N PRO A 128 16.57 -10.79 -6.00
CA PRO A 128 15.76 -9.97 -5.08
C PRO A 128 16.61 -9.27 -4.02
N ARG A 129 17.72 -9.91 -3.60
CA ARG A 129 18.69 -9.34 -2.68
C ARG A 129 19.36 -8.07 -3.21
N GLU A 130 19.82 -8.04 -4.45
CA GLU A 130 20.43 -6.84 -5.06
C GLU A 130 19.42 -5.70 -5.17
N GLN A 131 18.18 -6.01 -5.53
CA GLN A 131 17.12 -4.99 -5.63
C GLN A 131 16.79 -4.40 -4.25
N LEU A 132 16.65 -5.26 -3.23
CA LEU A 132 16.43 -4.83 -1.85
C LEU A 132 17.61 -4.03 -1.30
N ASP A 133 18.83 -4.46 -1.61
CA ASP A 133 20.04 -3.77 -1.20
C ASP A 133 20.18 -2.41 -1.90
N ALA A 134 19.87 -2.31 -3.19
CA ALA A 134 19.87 -1.03 -3.90
C ALA A 134 18.76 -0.09 -3.41
N ALA A 135 17.56 -0.63 -3.15
CA ALA A 135 16.41 0.16 -2.73
C ALA A 135 16.53 0.68 -1.30
N TRP A 136 17.02 -0.14 -0.36
CA TRP A 136 17.00 0.20 1.07
C TRP A 136 18.35 -0.02 1.77
N GLY A 137 19.16 -0.99 1.33
CA GLY A 137 20.48 -1.26 1.92
C GLY A 137 21.51 -0.14 1.71
N ALA A 138 21.67 0.33 0.48
CA ALA A 138 22.61 1.39 0.14
C ALA A 138 22.22 2.75 0.77
N PRO A 139 20.94 3.19 0.75
CA PRO A 139 20.52 4.37 1.52
C PRO A 139 20.74 4.21 3.03
N ALA A 140 20.41 3.05 3.61
CA ALA A 140 20.59 2.80 5.04
C ALA A 140 22.07 2.83 5.47
N ARG A 141 22.99 2.28 4.68
CA ARG A 141 24.43 2.40 4.95
C ARG A 141 24.90 3.84 4.89
N GLN A 142 24.50 4.60 3.85
CA GLN A 142 24.84 6.02 3.74
C GLN A 142 24.29 6.83 4.91
N LEU A 143 23.11 6.48 5.41
CA LEU A 143 22.48 7.12 6.55
C LEU A 143 23.31 6.94 7.84
N LEU A 144 23.76 5.72 8.10
CA LEU A 144 24.62 5.40 9.24
C LEU A 144 25.99 6.10 9.09
N ASP A 145 26.61 6.01 7.90
CA ASP A 145 27.92 6.59 7.60
C ASP A 145 27.95 8.12 7.77
N THR A 146 26.83 8.80 7.54
CA THR A 146 26.71 10.26 7.64
C THR A 146 26.35 10.76 9.04
N GLY A 147 26.20 9.84 10.01
CA GLY A 147 25.80 10.15 11.38
C GLY A 147 24.45 10.87 11.44
N CYS A 148 23.55 10.56 10.50
CA CYS A 148 22.24 11.18 10.48
C CYS A 148 21.38 10.63 11.61
N THR A 149 20.70 11.55 12.26
CA THR A 149 19.79 11.26 13.37
C THR A 149 18.37 10.98 12.89
N HIS A 150 18.00 11.51 11.73
CA HIS A 150 16.65 11.44 11.19
C HIS A 150 16.66 11.17 9.68
N VAL A 151 15.63 10.48 9.20
CA VAL A 151 15.31 10.28 7.78
C VAL A 151 13.97 10.90 7.51
N LEU A 152 13.88 11.73 6.47
CA LEU A 152 12.64 12.36 6.07
C LEU A 152 12.30 12.00 4.61
N GLY A 153 11.05 11.60 4.38
CA GLY A 153 10.59 11.17 3.06
C GLY A 153 9.16 10.64 3.09
N THR A 154 8.81 9.84 2.07
CA THR A 154 7.54 9.11 2.07
C THR A 154 7.63 7.89 2.99
N GLY A 155 6.53 7.54 3.65
CA GLY A 155 6.48 6.38 4.56
C GLY A 155 6.93 5.06 3.91
N ALA A 156 6.68 4.91 2.61
CA ALA A 156 7.08 3.76 1.82
C ALA A 156 8.60 3.59 1.70
N HIS A 157 9.38 4.67 1.82
CA HIS A 157 10.83 4.61 1.75
C HIS A 157 11.51 4.84 3.11
N VAL A 158 10.95 5.70 3.96
CA VAL A 158 11.49 6.04 5.28
C VAL A 158 11.57 4.80 6.18
N TRP A 159 10.46 4.09 6.39
CA TRP A 159 10.45 2.98 7.35
C TRP A 159 11.29 1.79 6.91
N PRO A 160 11.27 1.33 5.64
CA PRO A 160 12.20 0.30 5.20
C PRO A 160 13.66 0.71 5.38
N THR A 161 14.00 1.98 5.07
CA THR A 161 15.37 2.47 5.25
C THR A 161 15.78 2.49 6.71
N VAL A 162 14.93 3.00 7.61
CA VAL A 162 15.19 3.03 9.06
C VAL A 162 15.31 1.61 9.62
N PHE A 163 14.41 0.70 9.25
CA PHE A 163 14.47 -0.69 9.67
C PHE A 163 15.77 -1.36 9.23
N VAL A 164 16.17 -1.18 7.97
CA VAL A 164 17.44 -1.73 7.47
C VAL A 164 18.64 -1.09 8.16
N ALA A 165 18.61 0.20 8.46
CA ALA A 165 19.68 0.87 9.20
C ALA A 165 19.83 0.30 10.62
N LEU A 166 18.73 0.14 11.35
CA LEU A 166 18.73 -0.48 12.68
C LEU A 166 19.19 -1.94 12.64
N LEU A 167 18.79 -2.69 11.60
CA LEU A 167 19.25 -4.06 11.41
C LEU A 167 20.76 -4.14 11.17
N LEU A 168 21.30 -3.26 10.32
CA LEU A 168 22.74 -3.16 10.06
C LEU A 168 23.51 -2.77 11.33
N GLU A 169 23.00 -1.80 12.09
CA GLU A 169 23.58 -1.36 13.37
C GLU A 169 23.59 -2.51 14.39
N SER A 170 22.51 -3.31 14.47
CA SER A 170 22.43 -4.45 15.38
C SER A 170 23.44 -5.57 15.08
N HIS A 171 23.95 -5.62 13.85
CA HIS A 171 24.95 -6.59 13.41
C HIS A 171 26.39 -6.07 13.46
N ASP A 172 26.58 -4.77 13.75
CA ASP A 172 27.91 -4.19 13.96
C ASP A 172 28.18 -4.06 15.46
N ASP A 173 29.03 -4.94 15.99
CA ASP A 173 29.44 -4.95 17.40
C ASP A 173 30.04 -3.60 17.87
N ARG A 174 30.47 -2.73 16.94
CA ARG A 174 30.99 -1.39 17.24
C ARG A 174 29.91 -0.34 17.39
N ALA A 175 28.70 -0.59 16.88
CA ALA A 175 27.65 0.41 16.74
C ALA A 175 26.59 0.38 17.85
N ALA A 176 26.69 -0.53 18.82
CA ALA A 176 25.76 -0.66 19.95
C ALA A 176 25.62 0.59 20.86
N ALA A 177 26.43 1.64 20.62
CA ALA A 177 26.43 2.87 21.40
C ALA A 177 25.64 4.03 20.75
N THR A 178 25.26 3.93 19.47
CA THR A 178 24.50 4.99 18.80
C THR A 178 22.99 4.74 18.90
N ARG A 179 22.22 5.81 19.16
CA ARG A 179 20.77 5.77 18.97
C ARG A 179 20.56 5.80 17.46
N GLY A 180 20.08 4.69 16.89
CA GLY A 180 19.80 4.59 15.48
C GLY A 180 18.87 5.69 14.94
N PRO A 181 18.81 5.87 13.62
CA PRO A 181 18.11 6.97 12.99
C PRO A 181 16.59 6.88 13.18
N TRP A 182 15.95 8.03 13.33
CA TRP A 182 14.49 8.15 13.47
C TRP A 182 13.83 8.40 12.11
N GLY A 183 12.73 7.70 11.85
CA GLY A 183 11.92 7.93 10.65
C GLY A 183 10.95 9.08 10.85
N LEU A 184 10.89 9.98 9.89
CA LEU A 184 9.97 11.09 9.82
C LEU A 184 9.20 11.02 8.50
N GLU A 185 7.91 10.67 8.58
CA GLU A 185 7.08 10.69 7.39
C GLU A 185 6.61 12.11 7.10
N PHE A 186 6.58 12.52 5.84
CA PHE A 186 6.01 13.83 5.48
C PHE A 186 4.53 14.00 5.89
N ARG A 187 3.83 12.91 6.26
CA ARG A 187 2.45 12.96 6.79
C ARG A 187 2.34 13.24 8.27
N ASP A 188 3.46 13.42 8.95
CA ASP A 188 3.54 13.57 10.38
C ASP A 188 3.16 14.96 10.90
N GLY A 189 2.34 15.72 10.16
CA GLY A 189 1.63 16.88 10.70
C GLY A 189 1.09 16.65 12.12
N PRO A 190 0.46 15.47 12.42
CA PRO A 190 0.04 15.11 13.77
C PRO A 190 1.16 14.91 14.79
N THR A 191 2.38 14.52 14.42
CA THR A 191 3.49 14.27 15.36
C THR A 191 4.54 15.40 15.39
N SER A 192 4.41 16.44 14.56
CA SER A 192 5.26 17.65 14.57
C SER A 192 5.40 18.30 15.95
N HIS A 193 4.40 18.14 16.84
CA HIS A 193 4.44 18.62 18.21
C HIS A 193 5.44 17.86 19.10
N LEU A 194 5.72 16.58 18.81
CA LEU A 194 6.69 15.76 19.55
C LEU A 194 8.12 16.28 19.38
N TRP A 195 8.35 17.13 18.38
CA TRP A 195 9.68 17.63 18.02
C TRP A 195 9.90 19.04 18.59
N ARG A 196 8.84 19.66 19.14
CA ARG A 196 8.95 20.96 19.82
C ARG A 196 9.78 20.75 21.09
N GLY A 197 10.96 21.39 21.13
CA GLY A 197 11.85 21.37 22.28
C GLY A 197 13.12 20.53 22.11
N TRP A 198 13.27 19.81 20.99
CA TRP A 198 14.55 19.19 20.67
C TRP A 198 15.55 20.26 20.19
N PRO A 199 16.83 20.20 20.61
CA PRO A 199 17.86 21.15 20.16
C PRO A 199 18.00 21.05 18.65
N ARG A 200 17.68 22.13 17.94
CA ARG A 200 17.61 22.13 16.48
C ARG A 200 18.95 21.81 15.83
N GLU A 201 20.01 22.22 16.49
CA GLU A 201 21.41 22.08 16.09
C GLU A 201 21.87 20.61 16.15
N SER A 202 21.17 19.75 16.90
CA SER A 202 21.46 18.32 17.01
C SER A 202 20.90 17.50 15.83
N PHE A 203 20.03 18.09 15.02
CA PHE A 203 19.42 17.39 13.90
C PHE A 203 20.35 17.37 12.68
N ARG A 204 20.77 16.16 12.31
CA ARG A 204 21.20 15.81 10.94
C ARG A 204 20.09 15.00 10.29
N ILE A 205 19.48 15.56 9.26
CA ILE A 205 18.29 15.03 8.60
C ILE A 205 18.69 14.56 7.19
N ALA A 206 18.56 13.27 6.92
CA ALA A 206 18.72 12.73 5.58
C ALA A 206 17.39 12.75 4.83
N PHE A 207 17.39 13.26 3.61
CA PHE A 207 16.31 13.11 2.65
C PHE A 207 16.72 12.05 1.64
N LEU A 208 15.84 11.08 1.40
CA LEU A 208 16.03 10.15 0.30
C LEU A 208 15.94 10.95 -1.00
N ARG A 209 16.91 10.80 -1.89
CA ARG A 209 17.09 11.70 -3.05
C ARG A 209 15.88 11.73 -3.99
N GLU A 210 15.20 10.61 -4.11
CA GLU A 210 13.95 10.49 -4.88
C GLU A 210 12.80 11.29 -4.29
N ASP A 211 12.80 11.49 -2.97
CA ASP A 211 11.80 12.24 -2.23
C ASP A 211 12.23 13.70 -1.97
N ALA A 212 13.54 13.98 -1.94
CA ALA A 212 14.13 15.26 -1.51
C ALA A 212 13.50 16.47 -2.21
N ARG A 213 13.40 16.43 -3.54
CA ARG A 213 12.82 17.54 -4.31
C ARG A 213 11.35 17.78 -3.96
N TRP A 214 10.54 16.72 -3.95
CA TRP A 214 9.13 16.84 -3.63
C TRP A 214 8.91 17.33 -2.21
N VAL A 215 9.69 16.81 -1.26
CA VAL A 215 9.63 17.21 0.13
C VAL A 215 10.02 18.68 0.31
N LEU A 216 11.14 19.12 -0.28
CA LEU A 216 11.61 20.50 -0.19
C LEU A 216 10.66 21.49 -0.87
N ASP A 217 9.94 21.07 -1.91
CA ASP A 217 8.92 21.88 -2.57
C ASP A 217 7.62 21.98 -1.72
N THR A 218 7.36 20.99 -0.84
CA THR A 218 6.12 20.90 -0.07
C THR A 218 6.26 21.39 1.38
N LEU A 219 7.45 21.23 1.98
CA LEU A 219 7.85 21.75 3.30
C LEU A 219 7.63 23.26 3.53
N PRO A 220 7.81 24.17 2.56
CA PRO A 220 7.72 25.62 2.79
C PRO A 220 6.35 26.10 3.28
N ARG A 221 5.31 25.26 3.20
CA ARG A 221 3.96 25.58 3.68
C ARG A 221 3.75 25.24 5.15
N GLU A 222 4.52 24.31 5.70
CA GLU A 222 4.51 23.97 7.13
C GLU A 222 5.75 24.60 7.78
N ARG A 223 5.59 25.82 8.33
CA ARG A 223 6.66 26.60 9.00
C ARG A 223 7.32 25.94 10.22
N SER A 224 7.09 24.66 10.47
CA SER A 224 7.52 23.94 11.69
C SER A 224 9.02 23.62 11.72
N LEU A 225 9.63 23.32 10.57
CA LEU A 225 11.01 22.84 10.51
C LEU A 225 12.07 23.95 10.35
N GLY A 226 11.71 25.21 10.08
CA GLY A 226 12.70 26.28 9.92
C GLY A 226 13.50 26.19 8.61
N VAL A 227 14.68 26.81 8.54
CA VAL A 227 15.52 26.82 7.34
C VAL A 227 16.44 25.60 7.35
N LEU A 228 16.45 24.85 6.25
CA LEU A 228 17.33 23.70 6.06
C LEU A 228 18.55 24.12 5.23
N GLU A 229 19.74 23.79 5.70
CA GLU A 229 21.01 23.95 4.97
C GLU A 229 21.48 22.57 4.50
N LEU A 230 21.76 22.43 3.20
CA LEU A 230 22.35 21.22 2.64
C LEU A 230 23.82 21.13 3.11
N VAL A 231 24.16 20.09 3.86
CA VAL A 231 25.50 19.88 4.43
C VAL A 231 26.30 18.87 3.61
N GLU A 232 25.65 17.84 3.10
CA GLU A 232 26.33 16.73 2.41
C GLU A 232 25.41 16.06 1.39
N THR A 233 25.97 15.62 0.27
CA THR A 233 25.26 14.87 -0.75
C THR A 233 25.94 13.52 -0.97
N LYS A 234 25.16 12.44 -0.88
CA LYS A 234 25.56 11.07 -1.21
C LYS A 234 24.78 10.59 -2.44
N PRO A 235 25.15 9.45 -3.04
CA PRO A 235 24.42 8.91 -4.19
C PRO A 235 22.89 8.78 -3.98
N HIS A 236 22.44 8.34 -2.80
CA HIS A 236 21.02 8.05 -2.52
C HIS A 236 20.37 9.00 -1.51
N ILE A 237 21.15 9.80 -0.77
CA ILE A 237 20.63 10.72 0.24
C ILE A 237 21.24 12.11 0.13
N GLU A 238 20.47 13.10 0.55
CA GLU A 238 20.90 14.48 0.76
C GLU A 238 20.76 14.80 2.25
N VAL A 239 21.83 15.25 2.89
CA VAL A 239 21.89 15.50 4.33
C VAL A 239 21.79 16.99 4.60
N TYR A 240 20.84 17.36 5.43
CA TYR A 240 20.59 18.73 5.83
C TYR A 240 20.76 18.91 7.32
N ARG A 241 21.07 20.15 7.69
CA ARG A 241 21.03 20.65 9.06
C ARG A 241 19.94 21.68 9.18
N LEU A 242 19.26 21.68 10.33
CA LEU A 242 18.36 22.76 10.69
C LEU A 242 19.16 23.98 11.13
N LEU A 243 18.95 25.13 10.49
CA LEU A 243 19.48 26.39 10.99
C LEU A 243 18.65 26.85 12.20
N PRO A 244 19.27 27.61 13.14
CA PRO A 244 18.53 28.29 14.19
C PRO A 244 17.41 29.13 13.55
N ALA A 245 16.24 29.19 14.19
CA ALA A 245 15.28 30.21 13.76
C ALA A 245 15.95 31.56 14.01
N GLY A 246 16.13 32.35 12.96
CA GLY A 246 16.56 33.74 13.13
C GLY A 246 15.59 34.41 14.09
N GLU A 247 16.12 34.93 15.19
CA GLU A 247 15.38 35.83 16.10
C GLU A 247 14.98 37.12 15.37
#